data_AF-A0A9D6KH67-F1
#
_entry.id   AF-A0A9D6KH67-F1
#
_cell.length_a   1.000
_cell.length_b   1.000
_cell.length_c   1.000
_cell.angle_alpha   90.00
_cell.angle_beta   90.00
_cell.angle_gamma   90.00
#
_symmetry.space_group_name_H-M   'P 1'
#
loop_
_entity.id
_entity.type
_entity.pdbx_description
1 polymer ?
#
loop_
_entity_poly.entity_id
_entity_poly.type
_entity_poly.pdbx_seq_one_letter_code
_entity_poly.pdbx_strand_id
1 'polypeptide(L)' 'LGDYAAGPNHVLPTGGSARFASPLGVYDFVKRTSVISASRGALRTLAPAICTLAEMEGYQAHAAAVRVRLNGGR' A
#
# COMPACT_ATOMS: atom_id res chain seq x y z
N LEU A 1 5.60 -35.42 12.56
CA LEU A 1 4.94 -34.50 13.51
C LEU A 1 4.53 -33.20 12.82
N GLY A 2 5.45 -32.51 12.13
CA GLY A 2 5.17 -31.30 11.31
C GLY A 2 4.03 -31.47 10.32
N ASP A 3 4.05 -32.56 9.54
CA ASP A 3 3.06 -32.80 8.49
C ASP A 3 1.65 -33.17 8.99
N TYR A 4 1.46 -33.35 10.29
CA TYR A 4 0.25 -33.97 10.82
C TYR A 4 -0.33 -33.29 12.06
N ALA A 5 0.49 -32.88 13.05
CA ALA A 5 -0.03 -32.47 14.36
C ALA A 5 0.78 -31.39 15.09
N ALA A 6 1.94 -30.96 14.58
CA ALA A 6 2.77 -29.97 15.28
C ALA A 6 2.18 -28.54 15.24
N GLY A 7 1.26 -28.26 14.31
CA GLY A 7 0.67 -26.92 14.12
C GLY A 7 1.06 -26.18 12.82
N PRO A 8 2.28 -26.32 12.26
CA PRO A 8 2.62 -25.75 10.95
C PRO A 8 1.85 -26.37 9.79
N ASN A 9 1.72 -25.63 8.69
CA ASN A 9 1.10 -26.13 7.47
C ASN A 9 2.14 -26.81 6.56
N HIS A 10 1.87 -28.05 6.13
CA HIS A 10 2.75 -28.80 5.23
C HIS A 10 2.59 -28.45 3.74
N VAL A 11 1.67 -27.54 3.41
CA VAL A 11 1.55 -26.98 2.07
C VAL A 11 2.64 -25.92 1.93
N LEU A 12 3.80 -26.37 1.44
CA LEU A 12 5.03 -25.58 1.35
C LEU A 12 5.35 -25.17 -0.10
N PRO A 13 6.04 -24.03 -0.30
CA PRO A 13 6.53 -23.63 -1.62
C PRO A 13 7.60 -24.58 -2.14
N THR A 14 7.47 -25.04 -3.38
CA THR A 14 8.41 -25.96 -4.05
C THR A 14 9.09 -25.30 -5.26
N GLY A 15 9.95 -26.01 -6.00
CA GLY A 15 10.65 -25.45 -7.17
C GLY A 15 11.61 -24.30 -6.85
N GLY A 16 12.11 -24.22 -5.61
CA GLY A 16 13.02 -23.16 -5.15
C GLY A 16 12.33 -21.83 -4.77
N SER A 17 11.00 -21.79 -4.75
CA SER A 17 10.23 -20.60 -4.36
C SER A 17 10.25 -20.30 -2.85
N ALA A 18 10.68 -21.26 -2.02
CA ALA A 18 10.88 -21.05 -0.57
C ALA A 18 11.87 -19.91 -0.22
N ARG A 19 12.65 -19.42 -1.20
CA ARG A 19 13.52 -18.25 -1.06
C ARG A 19 12.75 -16.93 -0.92
N PHE A 20 11.50 -16.87 -1.36
CA PHE A 20 10.68 -15.64 -1.39
C PHE A 20 9.20 -15.85 -1.05
N ALA A 21 8.72 -17.11 -1.00
CA ALA A 21 7.36 -17.46 -0.63
C ALA A 21 7.29 -18.09 0.76
N SER A 22 6.18 -17.88 1.45
CA SER A 22 5.90 -18.47 2.76
C SER A 22 5.06 -19.76 2.62
N PRO A 23 5.09 -20.67 3.61
CA PRO A 23 4.09 -21.74 3.76
C PRO A 23 2.66 -21.20 3.72
N LEU A 24 1.71 -22.01 3.24
CA LEU A 24 0.29 -21.65 3.26
C LEU A 24 -0.16 -21.37 4.71
N GLY A 25 -0.73 -20.19 4.94
CA GLY A 25 -1.22 -19.74 6.22
C GLY A 25 -2.53 -18.98 6.11
N VAL A 26 -3.00 -18.45 7.24
CA VAL A 26 -4.26 -17.70 7.31
C VAL A 26 -4.26 -16.49 6.38
N TYR A 27 -3.12 -15.81 6.24
CA TYR A 27 -3.01 -14.61 5.42
C TYR A 27 -3.19 -14.85 3.92
N ASP A 28 -3.01 -16.07 3.42
CA ASP A 28 -3.30 -16.40 2.02
C ASP A 28 -4.80 -16.32 1.69
N PHE A 29 -5.66 -16.37 2.72
CA PHE A 29 -7.11 -16.24 2.61
C PHE A 29 -7.62 -14.83 2.96
N VAL A 30 -6.73 -13.89 3.26
CA VAL A 30 -7.08 -12.52 3.66
C VAL A 30 -6.47 -11.52 2.69
N LYS A 31 -7.23 -10.46 2.35
CA LYS A 31 -6.70 -9.30 1.63
C LYS A 31 -6.41 -8.18 2.61
N ARG A 32 -5.19 -7.67 2.61
CA ARG A 32 -4.79 -6.50 3.40
C ARG A 32 -4.87 -5.24 2.54
N THR A 33 -5.71 -4.30 2.94
CA THR A 33 -5.91 -3.02 2.23
C THR A 33 -5.55 -1.85 3.14
N SER A 34 -4.77 -0.90 2.61
CA SER A 34 -4.44 0.34 3.33
C SER A 34 -5.56 1.36 3.14
N VAL A 35 -6.00 1.98 4.24
CA VAL A 35 -6.94 3.10 4.23
C VAL A 35 -6.21 4.34 4.73
N ILE A 36 -6.21 5.40 3.92
CA ILE A 36 -5.53 6.67 4.25
C ILE A 36 -6.57 7.78 4.28
N SER A 37 -6.55 8.58 5.34
CA SER A 37 -7.39 9.76 5.51
C SER A 37 -6.52 10.92 6.01
N ALA A 38 -6.76 12.11 5.47
CA ALA A 38 -6.02 13.32 5.83
C ALA A 38 -7.00 14.44 6.14
N SER A 39 -6.77 15.15 7.24
CA SER A 39 -7.48 16.39 7.52
C SER A 39 -7.10 17.46 6.50
N ARG A 40 -7.94 18.49 6.37
CA ARG A 40 -7.61 19.64 5.51
C ARG A 40 -6.30 20.32 5.92
N GLY A 41 -6.01 20.35 7.22
CA GLY A 41 -4.74 20.86 7.76
C GLY A 41 -3.55 20.03 7.32
N ALA A 42 -3.63 18.70 7.46
CA ALA A 42 -2.58 17.79 7.02
C ALA A 42 -2.34 17.88 5.51
N LEU A 43 -3.41 17.96 4.71
CA LEU A 43 -3.28 18.14 3.26
C LEU A 43 -2.59 19.47 2.91
N ARG A 44 -2.92 20.57 3.58
CA ARG A 44 -2.22 21.86 3.38
C ARG A 44 -0.72 21.74 3.68
N THR A 45 -0.36 21.07 4.76
CA THR A 45 1.04 20.88 5.15
C THR A 45 1.82 20.05 4.11
N LEU A 46 1.21 19.00 3.58
CA LEU A 46 1.88 18.09 2.63
C LEU A 46 1.79 18.56 1.18
N ALA A 47 0.84 19.42 0.84
CA ALA A 47 0.57 19.83 -0.53
C ALA A 47 1.77 20.40 -1.30
N PRO A 48 2.66 21.24 -0.71
CA PRO A 48 3.84 21.72 -1.43
C PRO A 48 4.72 20.56 -1.91
N ALA A 49 5.03 19.60 -1.02
CA ALA A 49 5.84 18.44 -1.35
C ALA A 49 5.17 17.55 -2.40
N ILE A 50 3.86 17.27 -2.26
CA ILE A 50 3.11 16.46 -3.23
C ILE A 50 3.10 17.12 -4.60
N CYS A 51 2.88 18.44 -4.69
CA CYS A 51 2.90 19.15 -5.96
C CYS A 51 4.28 19.12 -6.60
N THR A 52 5.35 19.38 -5.83
CA THR A 52 6.73 19.35 -6.35
C THR A 52 7.09 17.98 -6.90
N LEU A 53 6.82 16.90 -6.16
CA LEU A 53 7.10 15.54 -6.61
C LEU A 53 6.30 15.22 -7.89
N ALA A 54 5.00 15.50 -7.88
CA ALA A 54 4.15 15.25 -9.04
C ALA A 54 4.59 16.03 -10.27
N GLU A 55 5.07 17.27 -10.14
CA GLU A 55 5.59 18.04 -11.27
C GLU A 55 6.93 17.51 -11.79
N MET A 56 7.84 17.12 -10.89
CA MET A 56 9.12 16.53 -11.25
C MET A 56 8.95 15.18 -11.97
N GLU A 57 7.93 14.41 -11.61
CA GLU A 57 7.60 13.13 -12.23
C GLU A 57 6.76 13.28 -13.52
N GLY A 58 6.35 14.49 -13.90
CA GLY A 58 5.52 14.73 -15.08
C GLY A 58 4.04 14.36 -14.90
N TYR A 59 3.54 14.39 -13.67
CA TYR A 59 2.16 14.07 -13.28
C TYR A 59 1.34 15.33 -12.93
N GLN A 60 1.19 16.24 -13.87
CA GLN A 60 0.53 17.54 -13.66
C GLN A 60 -0.93 17.39 -13.18
N ALA A 61 -1.63 16.33 -13.61
CA ALA A 61 -2.99 16.04 -13.14
C ALA A 61 -3.06 15.72 -11.64
N HIS A 62 -2.04 15.06 -11.08
CA HIS A 62 -1.96 14.76 -9.65
C HIS A 62 -1.72 16.04 -8.84
N ALA A 63 -0.81 16.91 -9.30
CA ALA A 63 -0.58 18.23 -8.69
C ALA A 63 -1.86 19.10 -8.75
N ALA A 64 -2.54 19.13 -9.90
CA ALA A 64 -3.79 19.86 -10.08
C ALA A 64 -4.88 19.38 -9.12
N ALA A 65 -5.02 18.06 -8.93
CA ALA A 65 -5.98 17.48 -8.01
C ALA A 65 -5.78 17.96 -6.56
N VAL A 66 -4.53 18.12 -6.12
CA VAL A 66 -4.19 18.69 -4.81
C VAL A 66 -4.54 20.18 -4.77
N ARG A 67 -4.09 20.95 -5.76
CA ARG A 67 -4.33 22.41 -5.85
C ARG A 67 -5.81 22.78 -5.80
N VAL A 68 -6.67 22.05 -6.51
CA VAL A 68 -8.13 22.27 -6.50
C VAL A 68 -8.71 22.10 -5.09
N ARG A 69 -8.23 21.13 -4.31
CA ARG A 69 -8.71 20.88 -2.94
C ARG A 69 -8.26 21.95 -1.95
N LEU A 70 -7.11 22.59 -2.22
CA LEU A 70 -6.59 23.69 -1.42
C LEU A 70 -7.28 25.02 -1.71
N ASN A 71 -7.54 25.31 -2.98
CA ASN A 71 -8.09 26.60 -3.42
C ASN A 71 -9.59 26.76 -3.14
N GLY A 72 -10.23 25.75 -2.54
CA GLY A 72 -11.67 25.67 -2.39
C GLY A 72 -12.32 25.33 -3.72
N GLY A 73 -13.01 24.19 -3.79
CA GLY A 73 -14.07 24.08 -4.78
C GLY A 73 -14.99 25.29 -4.59
N ARG A 74 -15.35 25.96 -5.68
CA ARG A 74 -16.37 27.00 -5.69
C ARG A 74 -17.60 26.56 -4.90
#